data_AF-A0A6P8VZF1-F1
#
_entry.id   AF-A0A6P8VZF1-F1
#
_cell.length_a   1.000
_cell.length_b   1.000
_cell.length_c   1.000
_cell.angle_alpha   90.00
_cell.angle_beta   90.00
_cell.angle_gamma   90.00
#
_symmetry.space_group_name_H-M   'P 1'
#
loop_
_entity.id
_entity.type
_entity.pdbx_description
1 polymer ?
#
loop_
_entity_poly.entity_id
_entity_poly.type
_entity_poly.pdbx_seq_one_letter_code
_entity_poly.pdbx_strand_id
1 'polypeptide(L)'
;MNVNVNAENMHITIREGRSLPDLQRCTTCCNDFHCPFCVSRLFSPTKHCKVKSHLESHFQRAVLHEGYTIHRCGLNCRPDYHFHCCYCQSMHTRKSGFVKHLALCKAKHSAITPIIPDPAIPIIPDPSTPVIPDPAIPIIPVRKMQRVRVEPVLKKKCPICHVLMNNFFLKRHMERKHSAKQKDITASSHLPSECIDPEHGVYAVHKAFHGTSIPLHVQNKVWGENQHVSCENNECQVNLELAWRSGIKAYQCTHLKSITYCSSYASPIELDEDILTEMVNNKWFGEDKKSLCLVRQNLAKCNHVPLSVYSKTGTPKTTKYVSSICWREPFSQYSECHDQRGNSRPRLTPSEESADPAIKINKNVF
;
A
#
# COMPACT_ATOMS: atom_id res chain seq x y z
N MET A 1 16.84 -26.90 2.40
CA MET A 1 18.00 -26.58 1.54
C MET A 1 18.48 -25.18 1.93
N ASN A 2 19.51 -25.11 2.77
CA ASN A 2 20.07 -23.85 3.27
C ASN A 2 20.93 -23.23 2.17
N VAL A 3 20.51 -22.07 1.67
CA VAL A 3 21.31 -21.26 0.76
C VAL A 3 22.34 -20.53 1.62
N ASN A 4 23.62 -20.83 1.41
CA ASN A 4 24.71 -20.26 2.19
C ASN A 4 24.88 -18.77 1.81
N VAL A 5 24.13 -17.89 2.47
CA VAL A 5 24.31 -16.45 2.39
C VAL A 5 25.35 -16.10 3.45
N ASN A 6 26.59 -15.82 3.04
CA ASN A 6 27.66 -15.41 3.97
C ASN A 6 27.18 -14.18 4.78
N ALA A 7 26.81 -14.41 6.04
CA ALA A 7 26.25 -13.40 6.94
C ALA A 7 27.24 -12.26 7.27
N GLU A 8 28.54 -12.50 7.07
CA GLU A 8 29.61 -11.58 7.47
C GLU A 8 29.87 -10.40 6.50
N ASN A 9 29.18 -10.34 5.35
CA ASN A 9 29.38 -9.26 4.37
C ASN A 9 28.08 -8.55 3.94
N MET A 10 27.01 -8.68 4.73
CA MET A 10 25.73 -8.04 4.47
C MET A 10 25.71 -6.59 4.96
N HIS A 11 25.25 -5.69 4.11
CA HIS A 11 25.11 -4.28 4.47
C HIS A 11 24.09 -4.12 5.61
N ILE A 12 24.35 -3.20 6.56
CA ILE A 12 23.55 -2.96 7.77
C ILE A 12 22.04 -2.72 7.54
N THR A 13 21.67 -2.32 6.32
CA THR A 13 20.27 -2.10 5.90
C THR A 13 19.55 -3.38 5.48
N ILE A 14 20.23 -4.52 5.42
CA ILE A 14 19.64 -5.83 5.15
C ILE A 14 19.53 -6.54 6.49
N ARG A 15 18.29 -6.80 6.94
CA ARG A 15 18.00 -7.40 8.24
C ARG A 15 17.23 -8.69 8.07
N GLU A 16 17.51 -9.67 8.91
CA GLU A 16 16.73 -10.89 8.99
C GLU A 16 15.43 -10.62 9.76
N GLY A 17 14.33 -11.20 9.28
CA GLY A 17 13.01 -11.00 9.88
C GLY A 17 12.42 -9.61 9.63
N ARG A 18 11.46 -9.23 10.49
CA ARG A 18 10.66 -7.99 10.36
C ARG A 18 10.87 -7.00 11.50
N SER A 19 11.83 -7.23 12.39
CA SER A 19 12.11 -6.34 13.51
C SER A 19 12.89 -5.11 13.08
N LEU A 20 12.47 -3.94 13.57
CA LEU A 20 13.26 -2.71 13.47
C LEU A 20 14.45 -2.76 14.44
N PRO A 21 15.59 -2.13 14.10
CA PRO A 21 16.73 -2.04 15.01
C PRO A 21 16.38 -1.21 16.25
N ASP A 22 16.88 -1.63 17.41
CA ASP A 22 16.73 -0.90 18.66
C ASP A 22 17.45 0.45 18.58
N LEU A 23 16.73 1.50 18.97
CA LEU A 23 17.24 2.86 18.97
C LEU A 23 17.96 3.15 20.29
N GLN A 24 19.29 3.24 20.21
CA GLN A 24 20.11 3.71 21.31
C GLN A 24 20.36 5.21 21.22
N ARG A 25 20.42 5.88 22.37
CA ARG A 25 20.77 7.29 22.44
C ARG A 25 22.25 7.44 22.07
N CYS A 26 22.61 8.41 21.22
CA CYS A 26 24.02 8.69 20.96
C CYS A 26 24.68 9.17 22.26
N THR A 27 25.91 8.74 22.48
CA THR A 27 26.79 9.23 23.55
C THR A 27 28.13 9.72 22.99
N THR A 28 28.39 9.46 21.71
CA THR A 28 29.67 9.74 21.04
C THR A 28 29.68 11.05 20.28
N CYS A 29 28.50 11.57 19.92
CA CYS A 29 28.35 12.64 18.93
C CYS A 29 27.38 13.75 19.38
N CYS A 30 26.29 13.36 20.04
CA CYS A 30 25.29 14.22 20.66
C CYS A 30 24.49 13.38 21.66
N ASN A 31 23.49 13.97 22.32
CA ASN A 31 22.59 13.27 23.26
C ASN A 31 21.22 12.88 22.63
N ASP A 32 21.12 12.92 21.30
CA ASP A 32 19.91 12.59 20.53
C ASP A 32 19.97 11.18 19.92
N PHE A 33 18.89 10.75 19.26
CA PHE A 33 18.80 9.44 18.60
C PHE A 33 19.12 9.56 17.11
N HIS A 34 19.90 8.62 16.60
CA HIS A 34 20.30 8.55 15.19
C HIS A 34 19.50 7.49 14.45
N CYS A 35 19.26 7.72 13.16
CA CYS A 35 18.77 6.67 12.29
C CYS A 35 19.94 5.77 11.84
N PRO A 36 19.90 4.44 12.06
CA PRO A 36 20.96 3.52 11.64
C PRO A 36 21.09 3.38 10.11
N PHE A 37 20.13 3.88 9.33
CA PHE A 37 20.10 3.74 7.87
C PHE A 37 20.37 5.06 7.13
N CYS A 38 20.53 6.18 7.85
CA CYS A 38 20.67 7.51 7.26
C CYS A 38 21.84 8.27 7.88
N VAL A 39 22.56 9.02 7.06
CA VAL A 39 23.48 10.05 7.58
C VAL A 39 22.70 11.25 8.12
N SER A 40 23.31 11.97 9.06
CA SER A 40 22.76 13.18 9.69
C SER A 40 22.33 14.27 8.69
N ARG A 41 22.93 14.28 7.48
CA ARG A 41 22.55 15.19 6.39
C ARG A 41 21.19 14.85 5.76
N LEU A 42 20.84 13.56 5.68
CA LEU A 42 19.58 13.10 5.11
C LEU A 42 18.48 13.03 6.16
N PHE A 43 18.85 12.77 7.41
CA PHE A 43 17.95 12.81 8.55
C PHE A 43 18.76 13.17 9.80
N SER A 44 18.53 14.37 10.33
CA SER A 44 19.29 14.85 11.49
C SER A 44 18.87 14.13 12.77
N PRO A 45 19.81 13.91 13.71
CA PRO A 45 19.51 13.30 15.00
C PRO A 45 18.44 14.08 15.74
N THR A 46 17.53 13.37 16.41
CA THR A 46 16.40 14.01 17.09
C THR A 46 15.82 13.13 18.20
N LYS A 47 14.69 13.55 18.78
CA LYS A 47 13.97 12.82 19.83
C LYS A 47 13.52 11.43 19.35
N HIS A 48 13.56 10.46 20.25
CA HIS A 48 13.24 9.05 19.99
C HIS A 48 11.95 8.84 19.17
N CYS A 49 10.85 9.51 19.53
CA CYS A 49 9.56 9.35 18.84
C CYS A 49 9.62 9.69 17.33
N LYS A 50 10.39 10.72 16.95
CA LYS A 50 10.55 11.13 15.55
C LYS A 50 11.43 10.14 14.78
N VAL A 51 12.50 9.63 15.41
CA VAL A 51 13.36 8.62 14.80
C VAL A 51 12.61 7.30 14.61
N LYS A 52 11.78 6.91 15.58
CA LYS A 52 10.93 5.71 15.47
C LYS A 52 9.94 5.81 14.31
N SER A 53 9.24 6.94 14.18
CA SER A 53 8.34 7.18 13.03
C SER A 53 9.10 7.19 11.69
N HIS A 54 10.32 7.73 11.67
CA HIS A 54 11.17 7.70 10.49
C HIS A 54 11.61 6.27 10.11
N LEU A 55 11.99 5.45 11.10
CA LEU A 55 12.33 4.04 10.90
C LEU A 55 11.13 3.23 10.38
N GLU A 56 9.92 3.53 10.86
CA GLU A 56 8.70 2.91 10.34
C GLU A 56 8.53 3.18 8.84
N SER A 57 8.85 4.40 8.39
CA SER A 57 8.89 4.71 6.95
C SER A 57 9.97 3.90 6.20
N HIS A 58 11.13 3.59 6.82
CA HIS A 58 12.10 2.66 6.22
C HIS A 58 11.53 1.25 6.09
N PHE A 59 10.76 0.79 7.08
CA PHE A 59 10.12 -0.54 7.07
C PHE A 59 9.02 -0.64 6.02
N GLN A 60 8.06 0.30 6.01
CA GLN A 60 6.96 0.34 5.04
C GLN A 60 7.45 0.39 3.58
N ARG A 61 8.63 0.97 3.36
CA ARG A 61 9.23 1.13 2.02
C ARG A 61 10.22 0.02 1.66
N ALA A 62 10.54 -0.86 2.60
CA ALA A 62 11.47 -1.95 2.41
C ALA A 62 11.00 -2.93 1.34
N VAL A 63 11.91 -3.81 0.94
CA VAL A 63 11.62 -4.96 0.08
C VAL A 63 11.81 -6.21 0.91
N LEU A 64 10.75 -7.01 1.02
CA LEU A 64 10.80 -8.32 1.67
C LEU A 64 11.27 -9.36 0.65
N HIS A 65 12.25 -10.18 1.04
CA HIS A 65 12.84 -11.18 0.16
C HIS A 65 13.43 -12.35 0.97
N GLU A 66 12.89 -13.56 0.81
CA GLU A 66 13.41 -14.81 1.41
C GLU A 66 13.72 -14.71 2.91
N GLY A 67 12.84 -14.07 3.68
CA GLY A 67 13.03 -13.88 5.13
C GLY A 67 13.84 -12.63 5.52
N TYR A 68 14.42 -11.91 4.54
CA TYR A 68 15.12 -10.65 4.77
C TYR A 68 14.23 -9.44 4.49
N THR A 69 14.41 -8.39 5.29
CA THR A 69 13.90 -7.05 5.05
C THR A 69 15.04 -6.15 4.55
N ILE A 70 14.96 -5.74 3.30
CA ILE A 70 15.94 -4.87 2.65
C ILE A 70 15.47 -3.42 2.71
N HIS A 71 16.04 -2.65 3.63
CA HIS A 71 15.73 -1.24 3.82
C HIS A 71 16.46 -0.36 2.81
N ARG A 72 15.88 0.82 2.56
CA ARG A 72 16.52 1.85 1.75
C ARG A 72 17.67 2.49 2.53
N CYS A 73 18.87 2.44 1.98
CA CYS A 73 20.09 3.03 2.50
C CYS A 73 20.17 4.52 2.15
N GLY A 74 20.43 5.33 3.17
CA GLY A 74 20.86 6.73 3.08
C GLY A 74 22.22 6.95 3.77
N LEU A 75 23.05 5.91 3.83
CA LEU A 75 24.43 5.99 4.33
C LEU A 75 25.38 6.50 3.23
N ASN A 76 26.66 6.65 3.57
CA ASN A 76 27.69 7.21 2.69
C ASN A 76 28.05 6.35 1.46
N CYS A 77 27.39 5.19 1.27
CA CYS A 77 27.58 4.34 0.11
C CYS A 77 27.19 5.06 -1.21
N ARG A 78 26.22 5.99 -1.16
CA ARG A 78 25.84 6.83 -2.31
C ARG A 78 25.13 8.12 -1.85
N PRO A 79 25.25 9.25 -2.59
CA PRO A 79 24.55 10.49 -2.23
C PRO A 79 23.02 10.38 -2.18
N ASP A 80 22.45 9.53 -3.03
CA ASP A 80 21.00 9.30 -3.12
C ASP A 80 20.59 8.02 -2.40
N TYR A 81 19.35 8.01 -1.91
CA TYR A 81 18.77 6.82 -1.29
C TYR A 81 18.67 5.62 -2.27
N HIS A 82 19.19 4.47 -1.85
CA HIS A 82 19.35 3.27 -2.68
C HIS A 82 19.07 1.97 -1.92
N PHE A 83 19.02 0.84 -2.62
CA PHE A 83 18.88 -0.51 -2.07
C PHE A 83 20.15 -1.31 -2.39
N HIS A 84 20.61 -2.12 -1.45
CA HIS A 84 21.70 -3.07 -1.63
C HIS A 84 21.13 -4.45 -1.96
N CYS A 85 21.70 -5.12 -2.96
CA CYS A 85 21.37 -6.52 -3.20
C CYS A 85 22.07 -7.41 -2.16
N CYS A 86 21.38 -8.45 -1.68
CA CYS A 86 21.96 -9.44 -0.78
C CYS A 86 22.84 -10.48 -1.50
N TYR A 87 22.74 -10.60 -2.83
CA TYR A 87 23.50 -11.58 -3.61
C TYR A 87 24.72 -10.99 -4.33
N CYS A 88 24.75 -9.67 -4.55
CA CYS A 88 25.85 -9.00 -5.23
C CYS A 88 26.04 -7.58 -4.70
N GLN A 89 27.14 -6.93 -5.07
CA GLN A 89 27.49 -5.59 -4.62
C GLN A 89 26.71 -4.46 -5.34
N SER A 90 25.68 -4.80 -6.14
CA SER A 90 24.94 -3.80 -6.91
C SER A 90 24.00 -2.96 -6.05
N MET A 91 23.85 -1.69 -6.42
CA MET A 91 23.02 -0.72 -5.72
C MET A 91 21.97 -0.11 -6.65
N HIS A 92 20.73 -0.01 -6.17
CA HIS A 92 19.59 0.41 -7.00
C HIS A 92 18.83 1.55 -6.34
N THR A 93 18.64 2.67 -7.04
CA THR A 93 17.92 3.85 -6.49
C THR A 93 16.39 3.72 -6.56
N ARG A 94 15.89 2.90 -7.50
CA ARG A 94 14.45 2.69 -7.75
C ARG A 94 13.99 1.30 -7.29
N LYS A 95 12.88 1.25 -6.56
CA LYS A 95 12.30 -0.02 -6.03
C LYS A 95 11.91 -0.99 -7.16
N SER A 96 11.26 -0.52 -8.22
CA SER A 96 10.84 -1.38 -9.34
C SER A 96 12.02 -2.04 -10.07
N GLY A 97 13.11 -1.31 -10.27
CA GLY A 97 14.35 -1.85 -10.85
C GLY A 97 15.03 -2.83 -9.90
N PHE A 98 15.06 -2.51 -8.61
CA PHE A 98 15.65 -3.36 -7.58
C PHE A 98 14.94 -4.71 -7.46
N VAL A 99 13.61 -4.75 -7.42
CA VAL A 99 12.83 -6.00 -7.34
C VAL A 99 13.09 -6.89 -8.55
N LYS A 100 13.13 -6.32 -9.77
CA LYS A 100 13.47 -7.05 -10.99
C LYS A 100 14.89 -7.60 -10.94
N HIS A 101 15.85 -6.79 -10.50
CA HIS A 101 17.22 -7.21 -10.31
C HIS A 101 17.31 -8.37 -9.31
N LEU A 102 16.64 -8.27 -8.15
CA LEU A 102 16.71 -9.26 -7.09
C LEU A 102 16.23 -10.64 -7.55
N ALA A 103 15.14 -10.69 -8.32
CA ALA A 103 14.63 -11.92 -8.91
C ALA A 103 15.65 -12.57 -9.87
N LEU A 104 16.24 -11.78 -10.77
CA LEU A 104 17.26 -12.25 -11.73
C LEU A 104 18.58 -12.62 -11.06
N CYS A 105 18.99 -11.86 -10.05
CA CYS A 105 20.24 -12.08 -9.31
C CYS A 105 20.15 -13.36 -8.49
N LYS A 106 19.01 -13.62 -7.84
CA LYS A 106 18.77 -14.90 -7.15
C LYS A 106 18.95 -16.07 -8.09
N ALA A 107 18.33 -16.04 -9.27
CA ALA A 107 18.42 -17.13 -10.25
C ALA A 107 19.87 -17.40 -10.69
N LYS A 108 20.65 -16.34 -10.92
CA LYS A 108 22.07 -16.46 -11.29
C LYS A 108 22.94 -17.03 -10.17
N HIS A 109 22.70 -16.61 -8.93
CA HIS A 109 23.48 -17.05 -7.77
C HIS A 109 23.03 -18.40 -7.20
N SER A 110 21.82 -18.86 -7.53
CA SER A 110 21.34 -20.20 -7.17
C SER A 110 21.85 -21.29 -8.13
N ALA A 111 22.42 -20.90 -9.29
CA ALA A 111 22.92 -21.81 -10.32
C ALA A 111 24.43 -22.08 -10.25
N ILE A 112 25.12 -21.60 -9.20
CA ILE A 112 26.56 -21.84 -8.99
C ILE A 112 26.72 -22.97 -7.97
N THR A 113 26.86 -24.20 -8.47
CA THR A 113 27.33 -25.37 -7.71
C THR A 113 28.85 -25.22 -7.45
N PRO A 114 29.40 -25.56 -6.28
CA PRO A 114 30.83 -25.40 -6.03
C PRO A 114 31.62 -26.41 -6.87
N ILE A 115 32.46 -25.90 -7.77
CA ILE A 115 33.54 -26.70 -8.39
C ILE A 115 34.60 -26.85 -7.29
N ILE A 116 34.79 -28.09 -6.85
CA ILE A 116 35.83 -28.54 -5.93
C ILE A 116 37.20 -28.24 -6.58
N PRO A 117 38.15 -27.56 -5.89
CA PRO A 117 39.53 -27.51 -6.35
C PRO A 117 40.26 -28.78 -5.87
N ASP A 118 40.72 -29.60 -6.80
CA ASP A 118 41.60 -30.74 -6.49
C ASP A 118 43.06 -30.27 -6.29
N PRO A 119 43.86 -30.97 -5.46
CA PRO A 119 45.05 -30.42 -4.80
C PRO A 119 46.39 -30.69 -5.53
N ALA A 120 47.39 -29.98 -5.03
CA ALA A 120 48.78 -29.79 -5.47
C ALA A 120 49.62 -31.04 -5.79
N ILE A 121 50.65 -30.85 -6.64
CA ILE A 121 51.96 -31.55 -6.52
C ILE A 121 53.13 -30.55 -6.74
N PRO A 122 54.27 -30.70 -6.03
CA PRO A 122 55.29 -29.67 -5.79
C PRO A 122 56.69 -29.99 -6.37
N ILE A 123 57.51 -28.97 -6.72
CA ILE A 123 58.99 -29.12 -6.86
C ILE A 123 59.72 -27.84 -6.43
N ILE A 124 60.73 -28.02 -5.57
CA ILE A 124 61.82 -27.12 -5.08
C ILE A 124 63.16 -27.87 -5.41
N PRO A 125 64.43 -27.35 -5.42
CA PRO A 125 65.06 -25.99 -5.34
C PRO A 125 66.18 -25.65 -6.39
N ASP A 126 66.43 -24.33 -6.60
CA ASP A 126 67.73 -23.57 -6.64
C ASP A 126 68.88 -23.93 -7.65
N PRO A 127 69.98 -23.14 -7.86
CA PRO A 127 70.27 -21.71 -7.64
C PRO A 127 70.83 -20.97 -8.89
N SER A 128 70.72 -19.63 -8.93
CA SER A 128 71.80 -18.66 -9.29
C SER A 128 71.26 -17.23 -9.45
N THR A 129 71.71 -16.36 -8.53
CA THR A 129 71.71 -14.87 -8.48
C THR A 129 72.32 -14.16 -9.72
N PRO A 130 72.32 -12.80 -9.85
CA PRO A 130 71.45 -11.74 -9.32
C PRO A 130 71.09 -10.60 -10.37
N VAL A 131 70.36 -9.57 -9.91
CA VAL A 131 70.31 -8.14 -10.36
C VAL A 131 69.21 -7.67 -11.38
N ILE A 132 68.16 -7.08 -10.79
CA ILE A 132 67.32 -5.87 -11.09
C ILE A 132 67.76 -5.00 -12.32
N PRO A 133 66.87 -4.31 -13.11
CA PRO A 133 65.61 -3.65 -12.71
C PRO A 133 64.36 -3.88 -13.57
N ASP A 134 63.24 -3.48 -12.96
CA ASP A 134 61.88 -3.28 -13.50
C ASP A 134 61.74 -3.07 -15.02
N PRO A 135 60.79 -3.80 -15.62
CA PRO A 135 60.00 -3.25 -16.72
C PRO A 135 58.49 -3.34 -16.46
N ALA A 136 57.87 -2.17 -16.57
CA ALA A 136 56.47 -1.86 -16.86
C ALA A 136 55.45 -3.03 -16.99
N ILE A 137 54.47 -3.02 -16.09
CA ILE A 137 53.23 -3.80 -16.20
C ILE A 137 52.36 -3.22 -17.33
N PRO A 138 51.77 -4.07 -18.21
CA PRO A 138 50.90 -3.63 -19.29
C PRO A 138 49.55 -3.11 -18.79
N ILE A 139 49.18 -1.92 -19.26
CA ILE A 139 47.90 -1.26 -19.06
C ILE A 139 46.80 -2.07 -19.76
N ILE A 140 45.97 -2.76 -18.98
CA ILE A 140 44.69 -3.31 -19.45
C ILE A 140 43.77 -2.12 -19.80
N PRO A 141 43.07 -2.11 -20.96
CA PRO A 141 42.31 -0.95 -21.39
C PRO A 141 41.12 -0.72 -20.46
N VAL A 142 41.18 0.41 -19.74
CA VAL A 142 40.03 1.04 -19.09
C VAL A 142 38.94 1.20 -20.15
N ARG A 143 37.88 0.41 -20.05
CA ARG A 143 36.64 0.66 -20.81
C ARG A 143 36.21 2.09 -20.51
N LYS A 144 36.35 2.97 -21.50
CA LYS A 144 35.81 4.32 -21.46
C LYS A 144 34.31 4.20 -21.24
N MET A 145 33.86 4.39 -20.00
CA MET A 145 32.45 4.62 -19.71
C MET A 145 32.07 5.86 -20.50
N GLN A 146 31.25 5.69 -21.53
CA GLN A 146 30.61 6.83 -22.20
C GLN A 146 29.98 7.68 -21.10
N ARG A 147 30.39 8.93 -21.02
CA ARG A 147 29.69 9.94 -20.22
C ARG A 147 28.29 10.03 -20.81
N VAL A 148 27.34 9.31 -20.22
CA VAL A 148 25.93 9.57 -20.44
C VAL A 148 25.72 11.01 -20.01
N ARG A 149 25.47 11.87 -21.00
CA ARG A 149 25.10 13.26 -20.80
C ARG A 149 23.80 13.22 -20.00
N VAL A 150 23.88 13.38 -18.68
CA VAL A 150 22.69 13.51 -17.84
C VAL A 150 22.06 14.82 -18.29
N GLU A 151 20.97 14.73 -19.05
CA GLU A 151 20.17 15.91 -19.36
C GLU A 151 19.90 16.65 -18.05
N PRO A 152 20.13 17.98 -18.01
CA PRO A 152 19.84 18.75 -16.81
C PRO A 152 18.37 18.53 -16.49
N VAL A 153 18.11 17.90 -15.34
CA VAL A 153 16.77 17.72 -14.79
C VAL A 153 16.09 19.08 -14.85
N LEU A 154 15.15 19.28 -15.78
CA LEU A 154 14.52 20.57 -16.03
C LEU A 154 13.85 21.04 -14.73
N LYS A 155 14.55 21.90 -14.00
CA LYS A 155 14.05 22.54 -12.78
C LYS A 155 13.14 23.67 -13.25
N LYS A 156 11.83 23.47 -13.10
CA LYS A 156 10.85 24.52 -13.40
C LYS A 156 10.63 25.37 -12.16
N LYS A 157 10.52 26.67 -12.37
CA LYS A 157 10.15 27.63 -11.33
C LYS A 157 8.65 27.49 -11.07
N CYS A 158 8.28 27.32 -9.81
CA CYS A 158 6.89 27.45 -9.40
C CYS A 158 6.38 28.86 -9.76
N PRO A 159 5.27 29.01 -10.50
CA PRO A 159 4.76 30.32 -10.88
C PRO A 159 4.22 31.13 -9.69
N ILE A 160 3.90 30.48 -8.57
CA ILE A 160 3.22 31.11 -7.42
C ILE A 160 4.20 31.50 -6.30
N CYS A 161 4.96 30.55 -5.74
CA CYS A 161 5.98 30.86 -4.72
C CYS A 161 7.42 30.85 -5.23
N HIS A 162 7.63 30.75 -6.55
CA HIS A 162 8.93 30.91 -7.19
C HIS A 162 10.03 29.90 -6.79
N VAL A 163 9.69 28.83 -6.07
CA VAL A 163 10.61 27.75 -5.69
C VAL A 163 10.98 26.89 -6.91
N LEU A 164 12.26 26.57 -7.06
CA LEU A 164 12.80 25.76 -8.16
C LEU A 164 12.73 24.27 -7.84
N MET A 165 12.01 23.50 -8.65
CA MET A 165 11.91 22.05 -8.45
C MET A 165 11.83 21.27 -9.77
N ASN A 166 12.16 19.97 -9.71
CA ASN A 166 11.97 19.06 -10.84
C ASN A 166 10.48 19.03 -11.25
N ASN A 167 10.20 19.05 -12.56
CA ASN A 167 8.85 18.98 -13.14
C ASN A 167 7.94 17.91 -12.50
N PHE A 168 8.47 16.72 -12.19
CA PHE A 168 7.71 15.65 -11.53
C PHE A 168 7.24 16.04 -10.12
N PHE A 169 8.05 16.82 -9.39
CA PHE A 169 7.70 17.31 -8.06
C PHE A 169 6.94 18.63 -8.09
N LEU A 170 7.06 19.42 -9.17
CA LEU A 170 6.36 20.69 -9.32
C LEU A 170 4.84 20.48 -9.29
N LYS A 171 4.33 19.47 -10.01
CA LYS A 171 2.89 19.11 -9.95
C LYS A 171 2.44 18.81 -8.52
N ARG A 172 3.20 17.99 -7.80
CA ARG A 172 2.89 17.63 -6.41
C ARG A 172 3.04 18.80 -5.42
N HIS A 173 3.93 19.74 -5.69
CA HIS A 173 4.09 20.94 -4.89
C HIS A 173 2.99 21.95 -5.18
N MET A 174 2.60 22.11 -6.44
CA MET A 174 1.38 22.81 -6.79
C MET A 174 0.24 22.19 -6.00
N GLU A 175 0.03 20.87 -6.07
CA GLU A 175 -1.03 20.16 -5.33
C GLU A 175 -1.00 20.35 -3.81
N ARG A 176 0.18 20.46 -3.18
CA ARG A 176 0.31 20.54 -1.72
C ARG A 176 0.39 21.94 -1.15
N LYS A 177 0.87 22.90 -1.94
CA LYS A 177 1.16 24.28 -1.48
C LYS A 177 0.35 25.34 -2.21
N HIS A 178 -0.16 25.01 -3.39
CA HIS A 178 -0.81 25.97 -4.29
C HIS A 178 -2.10 25.49 -4.95
N SER A 179 -2.51 24.24 -4.75
CA SER A 179 -3.90 23.86 -4.95
C SER A 179 -4.64 24.70 -3.96
N ALA A 180 -5.28 25.74 -4.49
CA ALA A 180 -6.34 26.44 -3.82
C ALA A 180 -7.19 25.35 -3.17
N LYS A 181 -7.17 25.37 -1.84
CA LYS A 181 -8.00 24.65 -0.86
C LYS A 181 -8.84 23.55 -1.48
N GLN A 182 -8.71 22.33 -0.97
CA GLN A 182 -9.81 21.37 -1.03
C GLN A 182 -11.12 22.15 -0.90
N LYS A 183 -11.89 22.26 -2.00
CA LYS A 183 -13.03 23.17 -2.05
C LYS A 183 -13.90 22.83 -0.86
N ASP A 184 -14.33 23.85 -0.12
CA ASP A 184 -15.21 23.61 1.02
C ASP A 184 -16.43 22.82 0.53
N ILE A 185 -16.77 21.79 1.31
CA ILE A 185 -17.89 20.92 0.98
C ILE A 185 -19.15 21.74 1.17
N THR A 186 -19.89 21.88 0.07
CA THR A 186 -21.09 22.71 -0.02
C THR A 186 -22.21 21.88 -0.62
N ALA A 187 -23.45 22.37 -0.53
CA ALA A 187 -24.61 21.70 -1.13
C ALA A 187 -24.44 21.41 -2.63
N SER A 188 -23.68 22.22 -3.37
CA SER A 188 -23.38 22.01 -4.79
C SER A 188 -22.06 21.27 -5.07
N SER A 189 -21.23 21.05 -4.06
CA SER A 189 -19.91 20.42 -4.18
C SER A 189 -19.64 19.47 -3.02
N HIS A 190 -20.38 18.35 -3.01
CA HIS A 190 -20.20 17.24 -2.06
C HIS A 190 -20.04 15.92 -2.82
N LEU A 191 -19.47 14.92 -2.14
CA LEU A 191 -19.37 13.59 -2.70
C LEU A 191 -20.76 12.95 -2.75
N PRO A 192 -21.15 12.33 -3.88
CA PRO A 192 -22.37 11.54 -3.93
C PRO A 192 -22.39 10.52 -2.79
N SER A 193 -23.51 10.50 -2.08
CA SER A 193 -23.69 9.67 -0.90
C SER A 193 -25.12 9.15 -0.83
N GLU A 194 -25.27 8.02 -0.16
CA GLU A 194 -26.55 7.34 0.04
C GLU A 194 -26.58 6.73 1.43
N CYS A 195 -27.65 7.00 2.16
CA CYS A 195 -27.89 6.46 3.49
C CYS A 195 -28.25 4.99 3.38
N ILE A 196 -27.49 4.15 4.10
CA ILE A 196 -27.66 2.70 4.12
C ILE A 196 -28.45 2.29 5.36
N ASP A 197 -28.09 2.85 6.52
CA ASP A 197 -28.70 2.54 7.81
C ASP A 197 -28.95 3.85 8.56
N PRO A 198 -30.20 4.35 8.59
CA PRO A 198 -30.57 5.56 9.30
C PRO A 198 -30.43 5.43 10.83
N GLU A 199 -30.67 4.25 11.40
CA GLU A 199 -30.64 4.04 12.86
C GLU A 199 -29.22 4.10 13.43
N HIS A 200 -28.25 3.68 12.62
CA HIS A 200 -26.84 3.66 12.99
C HIS A 200 -26.00 4.74 12.30
N GLY A 201 -26.63 5.54 11.43
CA GLY A 201 -25.99 6.62 10.69
C GLY A 201 -24.92 6.13 9.73
N VAL A 202 -25.14 5.00 9.04
CA VAL A 202 -24.20 4.43 8.06
C VAL A 202 -24.56 4.91 6.66
N TYR A 203 -23.55 5.36 5.92
CA TYR A 203 -23.68 5.90 4.56
C TYR A 203 -22.62 5.30 3.64
N ALA A 204 -22.99 5.05 2.39
CA ALA A 204 -22.04 4.82 1.30
C ALA A 204 -21.72 6.16 0.62
N VAL A 205 -20.44 6.47 0.46
CA VAL A 205 -19.97 7.73 -0.11
C VAL A 205 -18.92 7.45 -1.18
N HIS A 206 -18.90 8.22 -2.26
CA HIS A 206 -17.81 8.13 -3.24
C HIS A 206 -16.46 8.42 -2.59
N LYS A 207 -15.41 7.68 -2.97
CA LYS A 207 -14.05 7.94 -2.46
C LYS A 207 -13.49 9.28 -2.91
N ALA A 208 -13.84 9.70 -4.12
CA ALA A 208 -13.35 10.92 -4.77
C ALA A 208 -14.41 11.56 -5.67
N PHE A 209 -14.27 12.86 -5.93
CA PHE A 209 -15.17 13.63 -6.79
C PHE A 209 -15.10 13.23 -8.27
N HIS A 210 -13.97 12.66 -8.69
CA HIS A 210 -13.68 12.33 -10.08
C HIS A 210 -13.04 10.95 -10.16
N GLY A 211 -13.35 10.23 -11.24
CA GLY A 211 -12.82 8.90 -11.54
C GLY A 211 -13.77 7.76 -11.20
N THR A 212 -13.33 6.54 -11.53
CA THR A 212 -13.99 5.30 -11.11
C THR A 212 -13.67 5.03 -9.65
N SER A 213 -14.69 4.78 -8.85
CA SER A 213 -14.53 4.51 -7.43
C SER A 213 -15.59 3.55 -6.95
N ILE A 214 -15.12 2.53 -6.23
CA ILE A 214 -15.95 1.77 -5.30
C ILE A 214 -16.30 2.74 -4.16
N PRO A 215 -17.58 2.87 -3.78
CA PRO A 215 -17.98 3.67 -2.63
C PRO A 215 -17.36 3.09 -1.36
N LEU A 216 -17.16 3.96 -0.38
CA LEU A 216 -16.69 3.60 0.95
C LEU A 216 -17.75 3.90 1.98
N HIS A 217 -17.69 3.21 3.10
CA HIS A 217 -18.61 3.44 4.21
C HIS A 217 -18.11 4.52 5.14
N VAL A 218 -19.04 5.33 5.62
CA VAL A 218 -18.83 6.22 6.75
C VAL A 218 -19.95 6.04 7.75
N GLN A 219 -19.63 6.15 9.02
CA GLN A 219 -20.61 6.16 10.10
C GLN A 219 -20.58 7.52 10.78
N ASN A 220 -21.75 8.11 10.97
CA ASN A 220 -21.89 9.40 11.64
C ASN A 220 -23.12 9.39 12.56
N LYS A 221 -22.96 8.73 13.70
CA LYS A 221 -23.93 8.73 14.80
C LYS A 221 -23.44 9.68 15.88
N VAL A 222 -23.93 10.92 15.86
CA VAL A 222 -23.53 11.95 16.85
C VAL A 222 -24.56 12.14 17.96
N TRP A 223 -25.65 11.35 17.96
CA TRP A 223 -26.74 11.42 18.92
C TRP A 223 -27.02 10.03 19.52
N GLY A 224 -27.55 10.00 20.75
CA GLY A 224 -27.88 8.76 21.49
C GLY A 224 -26.74 8.24 22.37
N GLU A 225 -26.94 7.06 22.96
CA GLU A 225 -25.99 6.43 23.89
C GLU A 225 -24.74 5.88 23.18
N ASN A 226 -24.89 5.43 21.93
CA ASN A 226 -23.83 4.82 21.12
C ASN A 226 -23.31 5.78 20.03
N GLN A 227 -22.73 6.91 20.44
CA GLN A 227 -22.15 7.88 19.50
C GLN A 227 -20.90 7.29 18.83
N HIS A 228 -20.87 7.32 17.50
CA HIS A 228 -19.75 6.80 16.73
C HIS A 228 -19.58 7.56 15.41
N VAL A 229 -18.36 8.03 15.17
CA VAL A 229 -17.99 8.73 13.94
C VAL A 229 -16.76 8.06 13.34
N SER A 230 -16.90 7.47 12.15
CA SER A 230 -15.83 6.72 11.50
C SER A 230 -15.91 6.84 9.97
N CYS A 231 -14.77 6.57 9.32
CA CYS A 231 -14.67 6.50 7.87
C CYS A 231 -13.84 5.27 7.50
N GLU A 232 -14.23 4.52 6.48
CA GLU A 232 -13.52 3.33 6.01
C GLU A 232 -12.13 3.65 5.43
N ASN A 233 -11.89 4.91 5.02
CA ASN A 233 -10.59 5.31 4.49
C ASN A 233 -9.53 5.46 5.60
N ASN A 234 -8.50 4.61 5.58
CA ASN A 234 -7.38 4.64 6.54
C ASN A 234 -6.72 6.02 6.69
N GLU A 235 -6.57 6.80 5.60
CA GLU A 235 -5.99 8.14 5.68
C GLU A 235 -6.92 9.09 6.47
N CYS A 236 -8.24 8.97 6.26
CA CYS A 236 -9.22 9.73 7.02
C CYS A 236 -9.25 9.32 8.49
N GLN A 237 -9.14 8.03 8.80
CA GLN A 237 -9.09 7.53 10.19
C GLN A 237 -7.89 8.11 10.95
N VAL A 238 -6.69 8.03 10.37
CA VAL A 238 -5.48 8.57 11.01
C VAL A 238 -5.61 10.08 11.22
N ASN A 239 -6.14 10.82 10.25
CA ASN A 239 -6.34 12.26 10.38
C ASN A 239 -7.39 12.62 11.44
N LEU A 240 -8.48 11.85 11.53
CA LEU A 240 -9.53 12.03 12.54
C LEU A 240 -8.97 11.78 13.95
N GLU A 241 -8.22 10.70 14.13
CA GLU A 241 -7.57 10.37 15.41
C GLU A 241 -6.57 11.46 15.82
N LEU A 242 -5.73 11.92 14.89
CA LEU A 242 -4.77 13.00 15.16
C LEU A 242 -5.47 14.31 15.56
N ALA A 243 -6.57 14.66 14.90
CA ALA A 243 -7.34 15.85 15.22
C ALA A 243 -7.96 15.76 16.62
N TRP A 244 -8.55 14.61 16.97
CA TRP A 244 -9.12 14.36 18.30
C TRP A 244 -8.07 14.42 19.41
N ARG A 245 -6.90 13.81 19.20
CA ARG A 245 -5.75 13.90 20.13
C ARG A 245 -5.24 15.33 20.30
N SER A 246 -5.41 16.16 19.28
CA SER A 246 -5.03 17.59 19.30
C SER A 246 -6.12 18.50 19.87
N GLY A 247 -7.22 17.94 20.38
CA GLY A 247 -8.35 18.70 20.93
C GLY A 247 -9.35 19.21 19.90
N ILE A 248 -9.16 18.93 18.61
CA ILE A 248 -10.05 19.36 17.52
C ILE A 248 -11.13 18.31 17.29
N LYS A 249 -12.10 18.23 18.21
CA LYS A 249 -13.21 17.26 18.15
C LYS A 249 -14.15 17.45 16.98
N ALA A 250 -14.27 18.69 16.48
CA ALA A 250 -15.12 19.05 15.34
C ALA A 250 -14.51 18.69 13.96
N TYR A 251 -13.34 18.05 13.92
CA TYR A 251 -12.74 17.65 12.65
C TYR A 251 -13.60 16.59 11.97
N GLN A 252 -13.92 16.84 10.71
CA GLN A 252 -14.61 15.89 9.83
C GLN A 252 -13.84 15.80 8.51
N CYS A 253 -13.64 14.59 8.02
CA CYS A 253 -13.08 14.37 6.70
C CYS A 253 -14.10 14.77 5.61
N THR A 254 -13.64 14.86 4.37
CA THR A 254 -14.50 15.20 3.23
C THR A 254 -15.67 14.23 3.05
N HIS A 255 -15.49 12.95 3.36
CA HIS A 255 -16.56 11.95 3.29
C HIS A 255 -17.65 12.23 4.35
N LEU A 256 -17.25 12.48 5.60
CA LEU A 256 -18.16 12.85 6.70
C LEU A 256 -18.82 14.21 6.52
N LYS A 257 -18.16 15.17 5.87
CA LYS A 257 -18.80 16.45 5.53
C LYS A 257 -19.81 16.34 4.40
N SER A 258 -19.61 15.38 3.49
CA SER A 258 -20.49 15.21 2.32
C SER A 258 -21.84 14.62 2.67
N ILE A 259 -21.91 13.79 3.72
CA ILE A 259 -23.17 13.16 4.16
C ILE A 259 -24.17 14.16 4.74
N THR A 260 -23.74 15.34 5.18
CA THR A 260 -24.65 16.43 5.60
C THR A 260 -25.58 16.88 4.47
N TYR A 261 -25.17 16.64 3.21
CA TYR A 261 -25.94 16.94 2.02
C TYR A 261 -26.57 15.69 1.38
N CYS A 262 -26.53 14.54 2.06
CA CYS A 262 -27.13 13.30 1.59
C CYS A 262 -28.66 13.38 1.68
N SER A 263 -29.34 13.14 0.57
CA SER A 263 -30.80 13.03 0.50
C SER A 263 -31.29 11.70 -0.08
N SER A 264 -30.36 10.79 -0.44
CA SER A 264 -30.70 9.48 -1.02
C SER A 264 -30.68 8.39 0.05
N TYR A 265 -31.59 7.42 -0.09
CA TYR A 265 -31.71 6.25 0.78
C TYR A 265 -31.61 4.97 -0.05
N ALA A 266 -30.77 4.05 0.40
CA ALA A 266 -30.66 2.73 -0.20
C ALA A 266 -31.87 1.88 0.20
N SER A 267 -32.37 1.07 -0.73
CA SER A 267 -33.47 0.15 -0.46
C SER A 267 -32.90 -1.16 0.09
N PRO A 268 -33.43 -1.68 1.22
CA PRO A 268 -33.09 -2.99 1.73
C PRO A 268 -33.41 -4.08 0.70
N ILE A 269 -32.52 -5.06 0.57
CA ILE A 269 -32.81 -6.29 -0.15
C ILE A 269 -33.03 -7.38 0.90
N GLU A 270 -34.22 -7.95 0.90
CA GLU A 270 -34.48 -9.17 1.64
C GLU A 270 -33.93 -10.37 0.85
N LEU A 271 -33.09 -11.17 1.51
CA LEU A 271 -32.64 -12.44 0.98
C LEU A 271 -33.74 -13.47 1.20
N ASP A 272 -34.36 -13.94 0.12
CA ASP A 272 -35.34 -15.01 0.21
C ASP A 272 -34.65 -16.35 0.51
N GLU A 273 -35.23 -17.13 1.41
CA GLU A 273 -34.74 -18.46 1.75
C GLU A 273 -34.82 -19.42 0.55
N ASP A 274 -35.80 -19.22 -0.34
CA ASP A 274 -35.93 -20.01 -1.56
C ASP A 274 -34.74 -19.78 -2.50
N ILE A 275 -34.28 -18.52 -2.63
CA ILE A 275 -33.09 -18.17 -3.41
C ILE A 275 -31.84 -18.79 -2.77
N LEU A 276 -31.70 -18.75 -1.44
CA LEU A 276 -30.57 -19.39 -0.76
C LEU A 276 -30.56 -20.90 -0.99
N THR A 277 -31.72 -21.53 -0.98
CA THR A 277 -31.88 -22.96 -1.27
C THR A 277 -31.50 -23.29 -2.70
N GLU A 278 -31.91 -22.46 -3.67
CA GLU A 278 -31.50 -22.58 -5.06
C GLU A 278 -29.97 -22.44 -5.21
N MET A 279 -29.35 -21.49 -4.51
CA MET A 279 -27.89 -21.28 -4.53
C MET A 279 -27.12 -22.48 -3.95
N VAL A 280 -27.63 -23.12 -2.90
CA VAL A 280 -27.07 -24.36 -2.36
C VAL A 280 -27.23 -25.52 -3.35
N ASN A 281 -28.42 -25.69 -3.93
CA ASN A 281 -28.69 -26.71 -4.94
C ASN A 281 -27.77 -26.56 -6.16
N ASN A 282 -27.52 -25.32 -6.57
CA ASN A 282 -26.59 -24.96 -7.63
C ASN A 282 -25.10 -25.05 -7.21
N LYS A 283 -24.81 -25.50 -5.97
CA LYS A 283 -23.47 -25.67 -5.39
C LYS A 283 -22.64 -24.38 -5.34
N TRP A 284 -23.27 -23.23 -5.10
CA TRP A 284 -22.56 -21.97 -4.90
C TRP A 284 -21.89 -21.92 -3.53
N PHE A 285 -22.54 -22.48 -2.52
CA PHE A 285 -22.05 -22.71 -1.17
C PHE A 285 -22.78 -23.90 -0.52
N GLY A 286 -22.28 -24.41 0.60
CA GLY A 286 -22.89 -25.53 1.34
C GLY A 286 -23.97 -25.09 2.33
N GLU A 287 -24.73 -26.06 2.86
CA GLU A 287 -25.83 -25.84 3.81
C GLU A 287 -25.38 -25.07 5.07
N ASP A 288 -24.15 -25.29 5.53
CA ASP A 288 -23.55 -24.55 6.66
C ASP A 288 -23.53 -23.03 6.41
N LYS A 289 -23.27 -22.61 5.17
CA LYS A 289 -23.30 -21.19 4.81
C LYS A 289 -24.72 -20.66 4.69
N LYS A 290 -25.67 -21.47 4.19
CA LYS A 290 -27.10 -21.10 4.16
C LYS A 290 -27.61 -20.83 5.58
N SER A 291 -27.40 -21.77 6.50
CA SER A 291 -27.82 -21.61 7.89
C SER A 291 -27.19 -20.37 8.54
N LEU A 292 -25.90 -20.11 8.31
CA LEU A 292 -25.23 -18.90 8.78
C LEU A 292 -25.85 -17.61 8.20
N CYS A 293 -26.25 -17.62 6.94
CA CYS A 293 -26.94 -16.48 6.31
C CYS A 293 -28.29 -16.21 6.96
N LEU A 294 -29.10 -17.25 7.17
CA LEU A 294 -30.40 -17.14 7.84
C LEU A 294 -30.26 -16.63 9.28
N VAL A 295 -29.27 -17.13 10.02
CA VAL A 295 -28.96 -16.64 11.37
C VAL A 295 -28.61 -15.15 11.35
N ARG A 296 -27.75 -14.71 10.42
CA ARG A 296 -27.39 -13.29 10.27
C ARG A 296 -28.59 -12.43 9.84
N GLN A 297 -29.46 -12.95 8.99
CA GLN A 297 -30.67 -12.25 8.56
C GLN A 297 -31.65 -12.07 9.72
N ASN A 298 -31.86 -13.12 10.52
CA ASN A 298 -32.71 -13.03 11.71
C ASN A 298 -32.12 -12.05 12.73
N LEU A 299 -30.80 -12.08 12.95
CA LEU A 299 -30.14 -11.11 13.82
C LEU A 299 -30.32 -9.67 13.31
N ALA A 300 -30.18 -9.43 12.01
CA ALA A 300 -30.40 -8.12 11.40
C ALA A 300 -31.86 -7.65 11.58
N LYS A 301 -32.83 -8.54 11.36
CA LYS A 301 -34.27 -8.28 11.59
C LYS A 301 -34.56 -7.93 13.06
N CYS A 302 -34.00 -8.68 14.01
CA CYS A 302 -34.17 -8.43 15.45
C CYS A 302 -33.59 -7.09 15.90
N ASN A 303 -32.55 -6.61 15.23
CA ASN A 303 -31.91 -5.33 15.54
C ASN A 303 -32.42 -4.17 14.67
N HIS A 304 -33.48 -4.38 13.86
CA HIS A 304 -34.06 -3.38 12.96
C HIS A 304 -33.09 -2.79 11.91
N VAL A 305 -32.10 -3.59 11.50
CA VAL A 305 -31.04 -3.18 10.58
C VAL A 305 -31.07 -3.96 9.27
N PRO A 306 -30.71 -3.35 8.13
CA PRO A 306 -30.62 -4.07 6.87
C PRO A 306 -29.37 -4.97 6.85
N LEU A 307 -29.54 -6.25 6.51
CA LEU A 307 -28.42 -7.18 6.28
C LEU A 307 -27.63 -6.78 5.02
N SER A 308 -28.35 -6.40 3.96
CA SER A 308 -27.78 -6.00 2.69
C SER A 308 -28.66 -4.94 2.02
N VAL A 309 -28.02 -3.96 1.38
CA VAL A 309 -28.71 -2.93 0.61
C VAL A 309 -28.12 -2.79 -0.79
N TYR A 310 -28.96 -2.40 -1.73
CA TYR A 310 -28.51 -2.02 -3.06
C TYR A 310 -28.03 -0.57 -3.06
N SER A 311 -26.75 -0.35 -3.41
CA SER A 311 -26.20 0.99 -3.52
C SER A 311 -26.22 1.45 -4.98
N LYS A 312 -26.86 2.60 -5.23
CA LYS A 312 -26.82 3.30 -6.52
C LYS A 312 -25.54 4.14 -6.68
N THR A 313 -24.76 4.21 -5.61
CA THR A 313 -23.69 5.17 -5.41
C THR A 313 -22.36 4.51 -5.77
N GLY A 314 -21.93 4.63 -7.03
CA GLY A 314 -20.63 4.13 -7.46
C GLY A 314 -20.35 4.38 -8.95
N THR A 315 -19.07 4.29 -9.35
CA THR A 315 -18.65 4.48 -10.74
C THR A 315 -17.73 3.35 -11.21
N PRO A 316 -18.05 2.68 -12.34
CA PRO A 316 -19.02 3.08 -13.36
C PRO A 316 -20.49 2.69 -13.05
N LYS A 317 -21.47 3.42 -13.61
CA LYS A 317 -22.92 3.15 -13.45
C LYS A 317 -23.37 1.79 -13.99
N THR A 318 -22.53 1.14 -14.79
CA THR A 318 -22.74 -0.21 -15.34
C THR A 318 -22.53 -1.30 -14.30
N THR A 319 -21.91 -0.97 -13.15
CA THR A 319 -21.63 -1.90 -12.06
C THR A 319 -22.68 -1.76 -10.97
N LYS A 320 -23.17 -2.91 -10.48
CA LYS A 320 -24.06 -3.02 -9.33
C LYS A 320 -23.21 -3.18 -8.08
N TYR A 321 -23.41 -2.30 -7.09
CA TYR A 321 -22.70 -2.34 -5.81
C TYR A 321 -23.66 -2.83 -4.74
N VAL A 322 -23.25 -3.87 -4.03
CA VAL A 322 -23.97 -4.38 -2.85
C VAL A 322 -23.13 -4.06 -1.64
N SER A 323 -23.76 -3.39 -0.67
CA SER A 323 -23.21 -3.19 0.66
C SER A 323 -23.79 -4.28 1.57
N SER A 324 -22.91 -5.08 2.16
CA SER A 324 -23.25 -6.03 3.21
C SER A 324 -22.80 -5.47 4.56
N ILE A 325 -23.69 -5.49 5.55
CA ILE A 325 -23.38 -5.06 6.91
C ILE A 325 -23.27 -6.29 7.79
N CYS A 326 -22.05 -6.55 8.29
CA CYS A 326 -21.81 -7.64 9.22
C CYS A 326 -21.77 -7.10 10.66
N TRP A 327 -22.81 -7.44 11.43
CA TRP A 327 -22.88 -7.15 12.86
C TRP A 327 -22.13 -8.22 13.65
N ARG A 328 -21.06 -7.83 14.35
CA ARG A 328 -20.43 -8.64 15.41
C ARG A 328 -20.43 -7.86 16.71
N GLU A 329 -20.88 -8.52 17.77
CA GLU A 329 -20.55 -8.11 19.13
C GLU A 329 -19.12 -8.54 19.51
N PRO A 330 -18.38 -7.77 20.33
CA PRO A 330 -18.67 -6.41 20.79
C PRO A 330 -17.94 -5.39 19.89
N PHE A 331 -18.71 -4.59 19.15
CA PHE A 331 -18.25 -3.41 18.40
C PHE A 331 -17.08 -3.62 17.42
N SER A 332 -17.37 -4.19 16.24
CA SER A 332 -16.63 -3.84 15.03
C SER A 332 -17.52 -4.07 13.80
N GLN A 333 -18.16 -3.00 13.31
CA GLN A 333 -18.85 -3.05 12.02
C GLN A 333 -17.81 -3.26 10.92
N TYR A 334 -17.98 -4.33 10.14
CA TYR A 334 -17.34 -4.47 8.83
C TYR A 334 -18.44 -4.35 7.80
N SER A 335 -18.47 -3.22 7.11
CA SER A 335 -19.30 -3.00 5.93
C SER A 335 -18.39 -3.07 4.70
N GLU A 336 -18.61 -4.06 3.83
CA GLU A 336 -17.83 -4.25 2.61
C GLU A 336 -18.70 -3.97 1.38
N CYS A 337 -18.17 -3.13 0.48
CA CYS A 337 -18.78 -2.89 -0.82
C CYS A 337 -18.18 -3.84 -1.85
N HIS A 338 -19.00 -4.73 -2.42
CA HIS A 338 -18.56 -5.66 -3.44
C HIS A 338 -18.98 -5.23 -4.86
N ASP A 339 -18.06 -5.40 -5.81
CA ASP A 339 -18.29 -5.22 -7.26
C ASP A 339 -18.84 -6.53 -7.85
N GLN A 340 -20.06 -6.49 -8.39
CA GLN A 340 -20.62 -7.57 -9.19
C GLN A 340 -20.33 -7.33 -10.68
N ARG A 341 -19.20 -7.81 -11.21
CA ARG A 341 -18.95 -7.80 -12.65
C ARG A 341 -19.63 -8.98 -13.32
N GLY A 342 -20.65 -8.70 -14.14
CA GLY A 342 -21.10 -9.62 -15.19
C GLY A 342 -20.02 -9.72 -16.27
N ASN A 343 -19.34 -10.86 -16.37
CA ASN A 343 -18.42 -11.13 -17.46
C ASN A 343 -19.16 -11.88 -18.57
N SER A 344 -19.53 -11.19 -19.64
CA SER A 344 -20.01 -11.81 -20.88
C SER A 344 -19.43 -11.10 -22.09
N ARG A 345 -18.54 -11.80 -22.80
CA ARG A 345 -18.50 -11.79 -24.27
C ARG A 345 -19.20 -13.06 -24.72
N PRO A 346 -20.13 -12.97 -25.68
CA PRO A 346 -19.76 -13.38 -27.03
C PRO A 346 -20.22 -12.39 -28.12
N ARG A 347 -19.57 -12.54 -29.26
CA ARG A 347 -19.84 -11.86 -30.53
C ARG A 347 -20.99 -12.60 -31.25
N LEU A 348 -22.04 -11.87 -31.65
CA LEU A 348 -22.80 -11.90 -32.92
C LEU A 348 -24.20 -11.28 -32.70
N THR A 349 -24.64 -10.47 -33.66
CA THR A 349 -25.94 -9.76 -33.77
C THR A 349 -27.01 -10.63 -34.48
N PRO A 350 -28.26 -10.16 -34.70
CA PRO A 350 -29.27 -9.69 -33.74
C PRO A 350 -30.62 -10.43 -33.94
N SER A 351 -31.40 -10.66 -32.89
CA SER A 351 -32.86 -10.85 -32.98
C SER A 351 -33.51 -10.73 -31.61
N GLU A 352 -34.75 -10.23 -31.63
CA GLU A 352 -35.66 -9.96 -30.52
C GLU A 352 -35.86 -11.16 -29.59
N GLU A 353 -35.90 -10.90 -28.29
CA GLU A 353 -36.99 -11.22 -27.36
C GLU A 353 -36.50 -11.20 -25.91
N SER A 354 -37.41 -10.82 -25.03
CA SER A 354 -37.30 -10.72 -23.58
C SER A 354 -36.45 -11.81 -22.90
N ALA A 355 -35.45 -11.40 -22.12
CA ALA A 355 -34.90 -12.23 -21.05
C ALA A 355 -34.27 -11.35 -19.97
N ASP A 356 -34.79 -11.46 -18.74
CA ASP A 356 -34.22 -10.88 -17.54
C ASP A 356 -32.75 -11.32 -17.35
N PRO A 357 -31.80 -10.38 -17.09
CA PRO A 357 -30.42 -10.77 -16.87
C PRO A 357 -30.23 -11.32 -15.45
N ALA A 358 -30.01 -12.64 -15.39
CA ALA A 358 -29.65 -13.38 -14.18
C ALA A 358 -28.54 -12.70 -13.36
N ILE A 359 -28.84 -12.41 -12.08
CA ILE A 359 -27.94 -11.81 -11.11
C ILE A 359 -26.93 -12.87 -10.64
N LYS A 360 -25.65 -12.73 -11.04
CA LYS A 360 -24.56 -13.56 -10.51
C LYS A 360 -23.87 -12.86 -9.34
N ILE A 361 -24.26 -13.23 -8.12
CA ILE A 361 -23.67 -12.77 -6.86
C ILE A 361 -22.26 -13.36 -6.69
N ASN A 362 -21.32 -12.52 -6.27
CA ASN A 362 -19.92 -12.89 -6.06
C ASN A 362 -19.78 -13.85 -4.86
N LYS A 363 -19.00 -14.93 -5.00
CA LYS A 363 -18.88 -16.04 -4.02
C LYS A 363 -18.28 -15.66 -2.67
N ASN A 364 -17.79 -14.43 -2.51
CA ASN A 364 -17.18 -13.91 -1.29
C ASN A 364 -18.16 -13.14 -0.38
N VAL A 365 -19.46 -13.10 -0.72
CA VAL A 365 -20.47 -12.33 0.02
C VAL A 365 -20.98 -13.02 1.30
N PHE A 366 -20.59 -14.29 1.57
CA PHE A 366 -21.11 -15.08 2.71
C PHE A 366 -20.06 -15.82 3.54
#